data_AF-A0A134AGJ6-F1
#
_entry.id   AF-A0A134AGJ6-F1
#
_cell.length_a   1.000
_cell.length_b   1.000
_cell.length_c   1.000
_cell.angle_alpha   90.00
_cell.angle_beta   90.00
_cell.angle_gamma   90.00
#
_symmetry.space_group_name_H-M   'P 1'
#
loop_
_entity.id
_entity.type
_entity.pdbx_description
1 polymer ?
#
loop_
_entity_poly.entity_id
_entity_poly.type
_entity_poly.pdbx_seq_one_letter_code
_entity_poly.pdbx_strand_id
1 'polypeptide(L)'
;MAKNYFDLRNRKRQQLVRKKRIKQLGGILSIIIVLSIAVACVPLTGRISPGIQYEGVKLGFLTEESAKKKLEKAQDSFKNQDVVLTHGKCKGKTSAGMLGLSFSPEAVAKEAVATSRKIPFIKRPLIAVTREKVDVPLSVDKAALLKGLQTLNGTLYEGAKPARVFLRGGKVVVENGEVGEGINLEDAALSLSKGIDKPVEVKVEKVSPAVSAEALRGIDTVLATWSTDYNPGDKNRAVNVERGASFFRRIVLQPGERLSFLETIGGITKENGFVEGETISAGIETKGVGGGVCQVSTTMYNAAVRANLNILSRHNHSKPVDYAAEGTDCAVSDGYKDFIFTNPYQTPIYIDTKADGHHVVCTIFGHGAEKPYVIDLLPERIRTIPAGENWQNTPELKKGEVKVVQKREDGSFYKTYKVYKQGNREIKRELANTSRYTPVDGKYLKGISD
;
A
#
# COMPACT_ATOMS: atom_id res chain seq x y z
N MET A 1 -15.35 68.18 71.99
CA MET A 1 -14.40 67.13 72.45
C MET A 1 -14.70 65.73 71.88
N ALA A 2 -15.96 65.26 71.84
CA ALA A 2 -16.28 63.89 71.37
C ALA A 2 -16.04 63.62 69.86
N LYS A 3 -16.26 64.61 68.97
CA LYS A 3 -16.09 64.46 67.51
C LYS A 3 -14.62 64.21 67.11
N ASN A 4 -13.68 64.92 67.74
CA ASN A 4 -12.23 64.72 67.55
C ASN A 4 -11.76 63.35 68.04
N TYR A 5 -12.37 62.78 69.08
CA TYR A 5 -12.04 61.46 69.60
C TYR A 5 -12.45 60.33 68.63
N PHE A 6 -13.63 60.43 68.03
CA PHE A 6 -14.11 59.44 67.04
C PHE A 6 -13.29 59.47 65.74
N ASP A 7 -12.89 60.65 65.26
CA ASP A 7 -12.02 60.77 64.08
C ASP A 7 -10.60 60.24 64.34
N LEU A 8 -10.01 60.51 65.50
CA LEU A 8 -8.73 59.92 65.92
C LEU A 8 -8.80 58.40 66.04
N ARG A 9 -9.89 57.86 66.59
CA ARG A 9 -10.14 56.42 66.73
C ARG A 9 -10.33 55.74 65.37
N ASN A 10 -11.07 56.36 64.45
CA ASN A 10 -11.26 55.85 63.09
C ASN A 10 -9.95 55.90 62.27
N ARG A 11 -9.15 56.98 62.38
CA ARG A 11 -7.81 57.06 61.77
C ARG A 11 -6.86 55.98 62.33
N LYS A 12 -6.84 55.76 63.65
CA LYS A 12 -6.08 54.64 64.27
C LYS A 12 -6.56 53.27 63.78
N ARG A 13 -7.87 53.03 63.67
CA ARG A 13 -8.43 51.77 63.17
C ARG A 13 -8.06 51.53 61.71
N GLN A 14 -8.15 52.54 60.85
CA GLN A 14 -7.71 52.45 59.45
C GLN A 14 -6.19 52.22 59.33
N GLN A 15 -5.37 52.87 60.16
CA GLN A 15 -3.93 52.61 60.23
C GLN A 15 -3.61 51.18 60.68
N LEU A 16 -4.33 50.63 61.65
CA LEU A 16 -4.17 49.24 62.11
C LEU A 16 -4.56 48.23 61.02
N VAL A 17 -5.66 48.46 60.30
CA VAL A 17 -6.08 47.63 59.16
C VAL A 17 -5.06 47.71 58.02
N ARG A 18 -4.53 48.90 57.71
CA ARG A 18 -3.47 49.09 56.70
C ARG A 18 -2.17 48.38 57.11
N LYS A 19 -1.73 48.51 58.37
CA LYS A 19 -0.58 47.76 58.90
C LYS A 19 -0.79 46.25 58.87
N LYS A 20 -2.00 45.76 59.19
CA LYS A 20 -2.35 44.34 59.09
C LYS A 20 -2.31 43.85 57.64
N ARG A 21 -2.86 44.60 56.69
CA ARG A 21 -2.78 44.31 55.25
C ARG A 21 -1.34 44.32 54.74
N ILE A 22 -0.51 45.28 55.14
CA ILE A 22 0.91 45.34 54.76
C ILE A 22 1.67 44.13 55.32
N LYS A 23 1.44 43.73 56.58
CA LYS A 23 2.04 42.51 57.15
C LYS A 23 1.57 41.24 56.44
N GLN A 24 0.27 41.16 56.09
CA GLN A 24 -0.27 40.04 55.32
C GLN A 24 0.32 39.97 53.90
N LEU A 25 0.41 41.12 53.21
CA LEU A 25 1.05 41.22 51.89
C LEU A 25 2.54 40.87 51.95
N GLY A 26 3.26 41.33 52.97
CA GLY A 26 4.66 40.96 53.20
C GLY A 26 4.84 39.45 53.47
N GLY A 27 3.93 38.84 54.23
CA GLY A 27 3.88 37.39 54.44
C GLY A 27 3.62 36.61 53.15
N ILE A 28 2.68 37.05 52.32
CA ILE A 28 2.39 36.43 51.03
C ILE A 28 3.59 36.57 50.08
N LEU A 29 4.21 37.75 50.03
CA LEU A 29 5.37 38.01 49.17
C LEU A 29 6.57 37.14 49.57
N SER A 30 6.83 36.99 50.87
CA SER A 30 7.90 36.12 51.37
C SER A 30 7.66 34.64 51.03
N ILE A 31 6.40 34.15 51.13
CA ILE A 31 6.05 32.80 50.68
C ILE A 31 6.30 32.64 49.17
N ILE A 32 5.91 33.61 48.34
CA ILE A 32 6.13 33.57 46.88
C ILE A 32 7.62 33.55 46.55
N ILE A 33 8.44 34.33 47.25
CA ILE A 33 9.90 34.34 47.06
C ILE A 33 10.49 32.98 47.42
N VAL A 34 10.11 32.41 48.57
CA VAL A 34 10.59 31.08 49.00
C VAL A 34 10.19 30.01 47.99
N LEU A 35 8.94 30.03 47.51
CA LEU A 35 8.47 29.08 46.51
C LEU A 35 9.21 29.25 45.17
N SER A 36 9.48 30.49 44.77
CA SER A 36 10.24 30.80 43.55
C SER A 36 11.68 30.29 43.64
N ILE A 37 12.35 30.47 44.79
CA ILE A 37 13.69 29.94 45.02
C ILE A 37 13.66 28.41 44.99
N ALA A 38 12.66 27.78 45.64
CA ALA A 38 12.51 26.32 45.63
C ALA A 38 12.36 25.77 44.19
N VAL A 39 11.52 26.40 43.36
CA VAL A 39 11.36 26.07 41.94
C VAL A 39 12.66 26.25 41.16
N ALA A 40 13.39 27.34 41.41
CA ALA A 40 14.67 27.60 40.74
C ALA A 40 15.77 26.59 41.09
N CYS A 41 15.71 26.00 42.29
CA CYS A 41 16.64 24.97 42.74
C CYS A 41 16.33 23.55 42.23
N VAL A 42 15.15 23.27 41.68
CA VAL A 42 14.77 21.91 41.21
C VAL A 42 15.83 21.27 40.28
N PRO A 43 16.41 21.97 39.29
CA PRO A 43 17.43 21.38 38.42
C PRO A 43 18.73 21.00 39.10
N LEU A 44 19.02 21.59 40.27
CA LEU A 44 20.21 21.27 41.05
C LEU A 44 20.10 19.88 41.70
N THR A 45 18.89 19.33 41.84
CA THR A 45 18.66 17.98 42.37
C THR A 45 18.63 16.91 41.27
N GLY A 46 19.08 17.22 40.04
CA GLY A 46 19.02 16.30 38.89
C GLY A 46 17.62 16.09 38.31
N ARG A 47 16.67 17.00 38.61
CA ARG A 47 15.29 16.95 38.08
C ARG A 47 15.10 17.99 36.97
N ILE A 48 14.11 17.76 36.11
CA ILE A 48 13.74 18.68 35.03
C ILE A 48 13.04 19.91 35.62
N SER A 49 13.38 21.10 35.11
CA SER A 49 12.76 22.37 35.51
C SER A 49 11.23 22.31 35.39
N PRO A 50 10.48 22.81 36.37
CA PRO A 50 9.03 22.92 36.27
C PRO A 50 8.64 23.74 35.02
N GLY A 51 7.63 23.27 34.27
CA GLY A 51 7.17 23.91 33.04
C GLY A 51 7.78 23.37 31.74
N ILE A 52 8.84 22.55 31.80
CA ILE A 52 9.37 21.86 30.63
C ILE A 52 8.37 20.80 30.14
N GLN A 53 8.12 20.79 28.83
CA GLN A 53 7.22 19.85 28.16
C GLN A 53 7.72 19.48 26.75
N TYR A 54 7.17 18.40 26.19
CA TYR A 54 7.43 17.96 24.82
C TYR A 54 6.14 17.44 24.19
N GLU A 55 5.70 18.00 23.06
CA GLU A 55 4.45 17.63 22.36
C GLU A 55 3.25 17.45 23.33
N GLY A 56 3.06 18.40 24.24
CA GLY A 56 1.99 18.36 25.26
C GLY A 56 2.27 17.51 26.51
N VAL A 57 3.31 16.67 26.51
CA VAL A 57 3.73 15.86 27.66
C VAL A 57 4.52 16.69 28.65
N LYS A 58 3.98 16.91 29.85
CA LYS A 58 4.66 17.66 30.93
C LYS A 58 5.78 16.82 31.57
N LEU A 59 7.02 17.32 31.56
CA LEU A 59 8.20 16.61 32.05
C LEU A 59 8.79 17.22 33.34
N GLY A 60 8.34 18.40 33.75
CA GLY A 60 8.83 19.08 34.96
C GLY A 60 8.77 18.21 36.21
N PHE A 61 9.74 18.42 37.12
CA PHE A 61 9.97 17.68 38.36
C PHE A 61 10.43 16.22 38.21
N LEU A 62 10.46 15.67 37.01
CA LEU A 62 10.90 14.29 36.79
C LEU A 62 12.43 14.18 36.73
N THR A 63 12.96 13.02 37.11
CA THR A 63 14.33 12.63 36.73
C THR A 63 14.35 12.24 35.25
N GLU A 64 15.54 12.16 34.65
CA GLU A 64 15.73 11.69 33.28
C GLU A 64 15.04 10.33 33.04
N GLU A 65 15.28 9.36 33.92
CA GLU A 65 14.69 8.02 33.82
C GLU A 65 13.16 8.02 33.96
N SER A 66 12.62 8.84 34.87
CA SER A 66 11.17 8.97 35.05
C SER A 66 10.51 9.69 33.87
N ALA A 67 11.20 10.68 33.30
CA ALA A 67 10.76 11.38 32.10
C ALA A 67 10.73 10.44 30.90
N LYS A 68 11.78 9.64 30.70
CA LYS A 68 11.83 8.59 29.67
C LYS A 68 10.65 7.64 29.79
N LYS A 69 10.42 7.04 30.97
CA LYS A 69 9.28 6.13 31.21
C LYS A 69 7.92 6.78 30.95
N LYS A 70 7.78 8.08 31.26
CA LYS A 70 6.55 8.83 30.97
C LYS A 70 6.36 9.06 29.48
N LEU A 71 7.44 9.38 28.76
CA LEU A 71 7.46 9.59 27.32
C LEU A 71 7.19 8.30 26.53
N GLU A 72 7.72 7.16 27.00
CA GLU A 72 7.42 5.83 26.44
C GLU A 72 5.91 5.54 26.50
N LYS A 73 5.27 5.78 27.65
CA LYS A 73 3.82 5.64 27.80
C LYS A 73 3.01 6.64 26.98
N ALA A 74 3.59 7.79 26.66
CA ALA A 74 2.94 8.84 25.89
C ALA A 74 3.02 8.61 24.37
N GLN A 75 3.83 7.65 23.88
CA GLN A 75 3.94 7.40 22.43
C GLN A 75 2.60 7.03 21.80
N ASP A 76 1.80 6.16 22.44
CA ASP A 76 0.52 5.74 21.86
C ASP A 76 -0.49 6.89 21.83
N SER A 77 -0.50 7.75 22.85
CA SER A 77 -1.31 8.97 22.81
C SER A 77 -0.82 9.95 21.74
N PHE A 78 0.49 10.06 21.54
CA PHE A 78 1.07 10.93 20.51
C PHE A 78 0.68 10.46 19.10
N LYS A 79 0.73 9.15 18.83
CA LYS A 79 0.29 8.59 17.54
C LYS A 79 -1.17 8.93 17.20
N ASN A 80 -2.02 9.09 18.22
CA ASN A 80 -3.42 9.48 18.05
C ASN A 80 -3.65 10.99 18.05
N GLN A 81 -2.62 11.80 18.28
CA GLN A 81 -2.73 13.25 18.26
C GLN A 81 -3.06 13.74 16.85
N ASP A 82 -4.04 14.63 16.79
CA ASP A 82 -4.45 15.28 15.54
C ASP A 82 -3.33 16.16 14.99
N VAL A 83 -3.06 16.02 13.69
CA VAL A 83 -2.18 16.87 12.90
C VAL A 83 -3.03 17.59 11.85
N VAL A 84 -2.94 18.91 11.85
CA VAL A 84 -3.60 19.76 10.85
C VAL A 84 -2.57 20.17 9.81
N LEU A 85 -2.85 19.83 8.56
CA LEU A 85 -2.02 20.19 7.41
C LEU A 85 -2.74 21.24 6.57
N THR A 86 -1.98 22.16 5.99
CA THR A 86 -2.53 23.25 5.18
C THR A 86 -1.76 23.41 3.88
N HIS A 87 -2.47 23.73 2.81
CA HIS A 87 -1.91 24.12 1.51
C HIS A 87 -2.84 25.18 0.91
N GLY A 88 -2.35 26.41 0.77
CA GLY A 88 -3.18 27.56 0.38
C GLY A 88 -4.39 27.74 1.30
N LYS A 89 -5.61 27.57 0.75
CA LYS A 89 -6.88 27.64 1.51
C LYS A 89 -7.36 26.27 2.00
N CYS A 90 -6.75 25.19 1.53
CA CYS A 90 -7.16 23.82 1.83
C CYS A 90 -6.61 23.39 3.19
N LYS A 91 -7.37 22.55 3.88
CA LYS A 91 -7.00 21.99 5.19
C LYS A 91 -7.28 20.50 5.20
N GLY A 92 -6.27 19.73 5.57
CA GLY A 92 -6.37 18.30 5.84
C GLY A 92 -6.19 18.03 7.33
N LYS A 93 -6.88 17.02 7.85
CA LYS A 93 -6.72 16.57 9.23
C LYS A 93 -6.43 15.07 9.23
N THR A 94 -5.40 14.68 9.96
CA THR A 94 -5.00 13.27 10.13
C THR A 94 -4.37 13.09 11.51
N SER A 95 -3.79 11.94 11.82
CA SER A 95 -3.07 11.70 13.06
C SER A 95 -1.55 11.61 12.87
N ALA A 96 -0.79 11.85 13.93
CA ALA A 96 0.67 11.74 13.91
C ALA A 96 1.12 10.32 13.51
N GLY A 97 0.40 9.29 13.96
CA GLY A 97 0.66 7.90 13.62
C GLY A 97 0.44 7.60 12.14
N MET A 98 -0.62 8.14 11.53
CA MET A 98 -0.87 8.01 10.09
C MET A 98 0.22 8.67 9.24
N LEU A 99 0.86 9.73 9.76
CA LEU A 99 1.98 10.41 9.12
C LEU A 99 3.35 9.79 9.46
N GLY A 100 3.40 8.71 10.25
CA GLY A 100 4.65 8.07 10.62
C GLY A 100 5.53 8.90 11.57
N LEU A 101 4.93 9.81 12.33
CA LEU A 101 5.66 10.66 13.27
C LEU A 101 5.91 9.91 14.57
N SER A 102 7.13 10.06 15.08
CA SER A 102 7.54 9.51 16.37
C SER A 102 8.63 10.37 17.01
N PHE A 103 9.01 10.08 18.25
CA PHE A 103 10.13 10.72 18.92
C PHE A 103 10.89 9.70 19.76
N SER A 104 12.15 9.99 20.08
CA SER A 104 12.98 9.17 20.97
C SER A 104 12.78 9.59 22.43
N PRO A 105 12.16 8.75 23.29
CA PRO A 105 11.97 9.08 24.71
C PRO A 105 13.29 9.36 25.44
N GLU A 106 14.35 8.64 25.06
CA GLU A 106 15.71 8.81 25.57
C GLU A 106 16.26 10.20 25.22
N ALA A 107 16.25 10.56 23.93
CA ALA A 107 16.81 11.83 23.46
C ALA A 107 16.04 13.03 24.05
N VAL A 108 14.71 12.94 24.09
CA VAL A 108 13.85 13.98 24.66
C VAL A 108 14.09 14.13 26.17
N ALA A 109 14.18 13.03 26.92
CA ALA A 109 14.46 13.10 28.37
C ALA A 109 15.82 13.73 28.66
N LYS A 110 16.85 13.34 27.91
CA LYS A 110 18.21 13.89 28.02
C LYS A 110 18.25 15.38 27.67
N GLU A 111 17.64 15.80 26.58
CA GLU A 111 17.61 17.22 26.20
C GLU A 111 16.73 18.05 27.16
N ALA A 112 15.68 17.47 27.76
CA ALA A 112 14.89 18.14 28.78
C ALA A 112 15.73 18.50 30.02
N VAL A 113 16.61 17.59 30.46
CA VAL A 113 17.56 17.85 31.56
C VAL A 113 18.60 18.90 31.13
N ALA A 114 19.15 18.79 29.92
CA ALA A 114 20.13 19.75 29.40
C ALA A 114 19.52 21.16 29.29
N THR A 115 18.32 21.29 28.73
CA THR A 115 17.54 22.52 28.63
C THR A 115 17.29 23.11 30.01
N SER A 116 16.88 22.28 30.98
CA SER A 116 16.66 22.73 32.37
C SER A 116 17.90 23.37 33.00
N ARG A 117 19.09 22.86 32.68
CA ARG A 117 20.37 23.40 33.16
C ARG A 117 20.77 24.70 32.46
N LYS A 118 20.50 24.82 31.16
CA LYS A 118 20.77 26.02 30.34
C LYS A 118 19.92 27.23 30.78
N ILE A 119 18.73 27.00 31.36
CA ILE A 119 17.84 28.08 31.79
C ILE A 119 18.43 28.84 33.00
N PRO A 120 18.60 30.17 32.90
CA PRO A 120 19.12 31.00 33.99
C PRO A 120 18.28 30.86 35.26
N PHE A 121 18.95 30.84 36.43
CA PHE A 121 18.32 30.59 37.73
C PHE A 121 17.06 31.44 37.97
N ILE A 122 17.15 32.75 37.72
CA ILE A 122 16.05 33.71 37.94
C ILE A 122 14.88 33.49 36.96
N LYS A 123 15.12 32.88 35.79
CA LYS A 123 14.09 32.59 34.78
C LYS A 123 13.37 31.25 35.00
N ARG A 124 13.90 30.36 35.85
CA ARG A 124 13.30 29.03 36.12
C ARG A 124 11.87 29.09 36.70
N PRO A 125 11.53 30.01 37.62
CA PRO A 125 10.15 30.15 38.08
C PRO A 125 9.20 30.66 36.99
N LEU A 126 9.71 31.47 36.06
CA LEU A 126 8.90 32.02 34.97
C LEU A 126 8.46 30.93 33.99
N ILE A 127 9.37 30.02 33.61
CA ILE A 127 9.03 28.91 32.70
C ILE A 127 8.03 27.92 33.29
N ALA A 128 7.93 27.82 34.62
CA ALA A 128 6.90 27.04 35.28
C ALA A 128 5.48 27.51 34.90
N VAL A 129 5.35 28.79 34.54
CA VAL A 129 4.11 29.41 34.08
C VAL A 129 4.05 29.47 32.56
N THR A 130 5.10 29.97 31.89
CA THR A 130 5.08 30.19 30.43
C THR A 130 5.17 28.89 29.63
N ARG A 131 5.66 27.82 30.26
CA ARG A 131 6.01 26.51 29.68
C ARG A 131 7.08 26.62 28.61
N GLU A 132 8.11 25.81 28.75
CA GLU A 132 9.22 25.76 27.79
C GLU A 132 9.19 24.43 27.06
N LYS A 133 9.35 24.45 25.73
CA LYS A 133 9.37 23.23 24.93
C LYS A 133 10.79 22.71 24.77
N VAL A 134 10.93 21.40 24.83
CA VAL A 134 12.18 20.72 24.49
C VAL A 134 12.30 20.69 22.96
N ASP A 135 13.40 21.22 22.43
CA ASP A 135 13.66 21.30 20.99
C ASP A 135 14.36 20.01 20.51
N VAL A 136 13.57 18.95 20.38
CA VAL A 136 14.01 17.67 19.79
C VAL A 136 13.13 17.36 18.58
N PRO A 137 13.71 17.26 17.37
CA PRO A 137 12.93 16.97 16.17
C PRO A 137 12.18 15.64 16.26
N LEU A 138 10.99 15.59 15.66
CA LEU A 138 10.26 14.35 15.44
C LEU A 138 10.98 13.51 14.37
N SER A 139 11.04 12.21 14.61
CA SER A 139 11.40 11.21 13.62
C SER A 139 10.23 11.00 12.66
N VAL A 140 10.53 10.96 11.37
CA VAL A 140 9.52 10.82 10.30
C VAL A 140 9.83 9.57 9.47
N ASP A 141 8.93 8.59 9.49
CA ASP A 141 8.95 7.49 8.54
C ASP A 141 8.39 7.97 7.19
N LYS A 142 9.28 8.09 6.18
CA LYS A 142 8.90 8.60 4.86
C LYS A 142 7.86 7.74 4.14
N ALA A 143 7.88 6.42 4.34
CA ALA A 143 6.93 5.52 3.68
C ALA A 143 5.54 5.65 4.31
N ALA A 144 5.47 5.72 5.64
CA ALA A 144 4.23 6.01 6.35
C ALA A 144 3.73 7.43 6.04
N LEU A 145 4.62 8.43 6.00
CA LEU A 145 4.28 9.81 5.63
C LEU A 145 3.64 9.87 4.25
N LEU A 146 4.24 9.25 3.23
CA LEU A 146 3.69 9.21 1.88
C LEU A 146 2.28 8.63 1.88
N LYS A 147 2.08 7.46 2.52
CA LYS A 147 0.76 6.81 2.62
C LYS A 147 -0.25 7.69 3.35
N GLY A 148 0.14 8.29 4.47
CA GLY A 148 -0.70 9.20 5.25
C GLY A 148 -1.13 10.42 4.44
N LEU A 149 -0.21 11.05 3.73
CA LEU A 149 -0.51 12.20 2.87
C LEU A 149 -1.37 11.84 1.66
N GLN A 150 -1.22 10.64 1.09
CA GLN A 150 -2.10 10.14 0.02
C GLN A 150 -3.57 10.05 0.45
N THR A 151 -3.85 9.77 1.73
CA THR A 151 -5.23 9.77 2.24
C THR A 151 -5.90 11.15 2.22
N LEU A 152 -5.11 12.22 2.09
CA LEU A 152 -5.59 13.61 2.04
C LEU A 152 -5.78 14.14 0.61
N ASN A 153 -5.54 13.32 -0.42
CA ASN A 153 -5.86 13.68 -1.80
C ASN A 153 -7.37 13.94 -1.95
N GLY A 154 -7.73 15.06 -2.58
CA GLY A 154 -9.10 15.57 -2.71
C GLY A 154 -9.57 16.43 -1.53
N THR A 155 -8.78 16.57 -0.46
CA THR A 155 -9.09 17.45 0.68
C THR A 155 -8.01 18.50 0.93
N LEU A 156 -6.74 18.09 0.99
CA LEU A 156 -5.59 18.98 1.19
C LEU A 156 -5.01 19.48 -0.15
N TYR A 157 -4.94 18.61 -1.15
CA TYR A 157 -4.43 18.87 -2.49
C TYR A 157 -5.20 18.00 -3.49
N GLU A 158 -5.13 18.30 -4.78
CA GLU A 158 -5.76 17.48 -5.82
C GLU A 158 -4.70 16.86 -6.72
N GLY A 159 -4.49 15.55 -6.59
CA GLY A 159 -3.48 14.81 -7.35
C GLY A 159 -3.78 14.74 -8.85
N ALA A 160 -2.72 14.56 -9.65
CA ALA A 160 -2.86 14.43 -11.10
C ALA A 160 -3.71 13.21 -11.47
N LYS A 161 -4.61 13.36 -12.45
CA LYS A 161 -5.50 12.29 -12.92
C LYS A 161 -4.96 11.73 -14.24
N PRO A 162 -4.62 10.44 -14.34
CA PRO A 162 -4.09 9.87 -15.57
C PRO A 162 -5.12 9.92 -16.70
N ALA A 163 -4.66 10.16 -17.93
CA ALA A 163 -5.49 9.96 -19.11
C ALA A 163 -5.92 8.49 -19.20
N ARG A 164 -7.12 8.23 -19.71
CA ARG A 164 -7.67 6.87 -19.79
C ARG A 164 -8.39 6.63 -21.10
N VAL A 165 -8.37 5.37 -21.52
CA VAL A 165 -9.14 4.86 -22.65
C VAL A 165 -10.23 3.94 -22.12
N PHE A 166 -11.46 4.10 -22.61
CA PHE A 166 -12.58 3.24 -22.24
C PHE A 166 -13.62 3.17 -23.36
N LEU A 167 -14.57 2.24 -23.24
CA LEU A 167 -15.70 2.12 -24.14
C LEU A 167 -16.90 2.92 -23.63
N ARG A 168 -17.50 3.74 -24.49
CA ARG A 168 -18.79 4.41 -24.26
C ARG A 168 -19.69 4.16 -25.46
N GLY A 169 -20.79 3.43 -25.25
CA GLY A 169 -21.71 3.08 -26.34
C GLY A 169 -21.04 2.32 -27.48
N GLY A 170 -20.09 1.42 -27.17
CA GLY A 170 -19.33 0.64 -28.16
C GLY A 170 -18.21 1.40 -28.88
N LYS A 171 -18.02 2.69 -28.60
CA LYS A 171 -16.94 3.50 -29.17
C LYS A 171 -15.81 3.67 -28.18
N VAL A 172 -14.57 3.66 -28.67
CA VAL A 172 -13.39 4.02 -27.90
C VAL A 172 -13.40 5.52 -27.63
N VAL A 173 -13.25 5.89 -26.37
CA VAL A 173 -13.17 7.27 -25.92
C VAL A 173 -11.88 7.43 -25.13
N VAL A 174 -11.11 8.45 -25.50
CA VAL A 174 -9.93 8.90 -24.75
C VAL A 174 -10.36 10.09 -23.91
N GLU A 175 -10.20 9.97 -22.59
CA GLU A 175 -10.35 11.08 -21.65
C GLU A 175 -8.96 11.59 -21.28
N ASN A 176 -8.76 12.89 -21.45
CA ASN A 176 -7.48 13.54 -21.18
C ASN A 176 -7.15 13.49 -19.70
N GLY A 177 -5.87 13.35 -19.40
CA GLY A 177 -5.37 13.48 -18.03
C GLY A 177 -5.44 14.93 -17.56
N GLU A 178 -5.57 15.10 -16.25
CA GLU A 178 -5.56 16.40 -15.60
C GLU A 178 -4.23 16.57 -14.85
N VAL A 179 -3.58 17.71 -15.06
CA VAL A 179 -2.45 18.14 -14.21
C VAL A 179 -2.98 18.35 -12.80
N GLY A 180 -2.25 17.82 -11.81
CA GLY A 180 -2.59 18.02 -10.42
C GLY A 180 -1.40 18.45 -9.61
N GLU A 181 -1.50 18.25 -8.30
CA GLU A 181 -0.52 18.62 -7.31
C GLU A 181 0.15 17.36 -6.73
N GLY A 182 1.45 17.43 -6.51
CA GLY A 182 2.22 16.43 -5.77
C GLY A 182 2.87 17.07 -4.56
N ILE A 183 2.78 16.42 -3.41
CA ILE A 183 3.41 16.92 -2.19
C ILE A 183 4.93 16.72 -2.27
N ASN A 184 5.69 17.77 -1.93
CA ASN A 184 7.13 17.64 -1.72
C ASN A 184 7.37 16.90 -0.40
N LEU A 185 7.69 15.61 -0.50
CA LEU A 185 7.81 14.72 0.66
C LEU A 185 8.95 15.13 1.60
N GLU A 186 10.05 15.66 1.07
CA GLU A 186 11.21 16.10 1.86
C GLU A 186 10.90 17.36 2.66
N ASP A 187 10.26 18.35 2.03
CA ASP A 187 9.84 19.59 2.70
C ASP A 187 8.74 19.32 3.73
N ALA A 188 7.80 18.42 3.42
CA ALA A 188 6.78 17.97 4.36
C ALA A 188 7.41 17.27 5.59
N ALA A 189 8.36 16.36 5.37
CA ALA A 189 9.08 15.69 6.44
C ALA A 189 9.86 16.69 7.32
N LEU A 190 10.55 17.66 6.71
CA LEU A 190 11.29 18.69 7.42
C LEU A 190 10.39 19.65 8.21
N SER A 191 9.21 19.97 7.68
CA SER A 191 8.25 20.84 8.36
C SER A 191 7.59 20.12 9.53
N LEU A 192 7.21 18.86 9.34
CA LEU A 192 6.65 18.00 10.40
C LEU A 192 7.67 17.65 11.47
N SER A 193 8.95 17.50 11.13
CA SER A 193 9.99 17.20 12.12
C SER A 193 10.17 18.31 13.16
N LYS A 194 9.70 19.54 12.87
CA LYS A 194 9.80 20.70 13.79
C LYS A 194 8.65 20.78 14.80
N GLY A 195 7.66 19.88 14.72
CA GLY A 195 6.53 19.79 15.65
C GLY A 195 5.17 19.99 14.97
N ILE A 196 4.11 19.65 15.71
CA ILE A 196 2.73 19.56 15.17
C ILE A 196 1.69 20.36 15.98
N ASP A 197 2.13 21.23 16.89
CA ASP A 197 1.21 22.01 17.73
C ASP A 197 0.41 23.08 16.99
N LYS A 198 0.88 23.47 15.80
CA LYS A 198 0.23 24.43 14.92
C LYS A 198 -0.02 23.76 13.57
N PRO A 199 -0.97 24.26 12.77
CA PRO A 199 -1.13 23.79 11.41
C PRO A 199 0.20 23.86 10.65
N VAL A 200 0.58 22.76 10.00
CA VAL A 200 1.83 22.66 9.25
C VAL A 200 1.52 22.87 7.78
N GLU A 201 2.18 23.86 7.17
CA GLU A 201 2.08 24.10 5.74
C GLU A 201 2.86 23.04 4.96
N VAL A 202 2.20 22.44 3.97
CA VAL A 202 2.79 21.42 3.10
C VAL A 202 2.97 22.03 1.72
N LYS A 203 4.20 22.05 1.23
CA LYS A 203 4.47 22.51 -0.14
C LYS A 203 4.04 21.45 -1.13
N VAL A 204 3.38 21.90 -2.18
CA VAL A 204 3.04 21.07 -3.34
C VAL A 204 3.65 21.65 -4.61
N GLU A 205 3.78 20.78 -5.59
CA GLU A 205 4.34 21.06 -6.90
C GLU A 205 3.34 20.62 -7.97
N LYS A 206 3.35 21.24 -9.14
CA LYS A 206 2.54 20.76 -10.25
C LYS A 206 3.13 19.45 -10.76
N VAL A 207 2.29 18.41 -10.82
CA VAL A 207 2.66 17.09 -11.31
C VAL A 207 1.83 16.76 -12.54
N SER A 208 2.52 16.32 -13.58
CA SER A 208 1.88 15.83 -14.81
C SER A 208 1.22 14.46 -14.56
N PRO A 209 0.12 14.15 -15.26
CA PRO A 209 -0.54 12.86 -15.12
C PRO A 209 0.41 11.71 -15.52
N ALA A 210 0.31 10.58 -14.80
CA ALA A 210 1.14 9.40 -15.07
C ALA A 210 0.99 8.86 -16.50
N VAL A 211 -0.18 9.07 -17.10
CA VAL A 211 -0.44 8.85 -18.52
C VAL A 211 -0.89 10.16 -19.13
N SER A 212 -0.14 10.68 -20.09
CA SER A 212 -0.51 11.90 -20.83
C SER A 212 -1.48 11.59 -21.96
N ALA A 213 -2.26 12.58 -22.39
CA ALA A 213 -3.10 12.45 -23.58
C ALA A 213 -2.27 12.15 -24.85
N GLU A 214 -1.05 12.68 -24.90
CA GLU A 214 -0.10 12.43 -25.99
C GLU A 214 0.35 10.96 -26.04
N ALA A 215 0.56 10.33 -24.88
CA ALA A 215 0.90 8.91 -24.80
C ALA A 215 -0.20 7.98 -25.33
N LEU A 216 -1.44 8.48 -25.47
CA LEU A 216 -2.59 7.75 -25.99
C LEU A 216 -2.92 8.12 -27.45
N ARG A 217 -2.08 8.93 -28.10
CA ARG A 217 -2.31 9.38 -29.48
C ARG A 217 -2.35 8.18 -30.44
N GLY A 218 -3.40 8.12 -31.26
CA GLY A 218 -3.61 7.06 -32.26
C GLY A 218 -4.48 5.90 -31.78
N ILE A 219 -4.79 5.82 -30.48
CA ILE A 219 -5.69 4.79 -29.95
C ILE A 219 -7.15 5.14 -30.32
N ASP A 220 -7.75 4.30 -31.17
CA ASP A 220 -9.09 4.56 -31.73
C ASP A 220 -10.01 3.32 -31.72
N THR A 221 -9.47 2.13 -31.44
CA THR A 221 -10.24 0.88 -31.45
C THR A 221 -9.80 -0.11 -30.37
N VAL A 222 -10.62 -1.14 -30.19
CA VAL A 222 -10.26 -2.35 -29.43
C VAL A 222 -9.56 -3.33 -30.37
N LEU A 223 -8.32 -3.70 -30.06
CA LEU A 223 -7.58 -4.71 -30.82
C LEU A 223 -8.00 -6.13 -30.42
N ALA A 224 -8.26 -6.35 -29.13
CA ALA A 224 -8.85 -7.56 -28.58
C ALA A 224 -9.39 -7.36 -27.16
N THR A 225 -10.40 -8.17 -26.81
CA THR A 225 -10.86 -8.37 -25.44
C THR A 225 -10.91 -9.87 -25.17
N TRP A 226 -10.51 -10.29 -23.97
CA TRP A 226 -10.71 -11.65 -23.49
C TRP A 226 -11.09 -11.66 -22.03
N SER A 227 -11.87 -12.65 -21.62
CA SER A 227 -12.28 -12.85 -20.22
C SER A 227 -12.18 -14.30 -19.80
N THR A 228 -12.00 -14.52 -18.50
CA THR A 228 -12.18 -15.83 -17.86
C THR A 228 -12.99 -15.67 -16.59
N ASP A 229 -13.73 -16.73 -16.23
CA ASP A 229 -14.64 -16.72 -15.09
C ASP A 229 -13.94 -17.26 -13.83
N TYR A 230 -14.20 -16.65 -12.69
CA TYR A 230 -13.75 -17.15 -11.39
C TYR A 230 -14.90 -17.12 -10.37
N ASN A 231 -14.84 -18.03 -9.41
CA ASN A 231 -15.87 -18.13 -8.38
C ASN A 231 -15.58 -17.16 -7.21
N PRO A 232 -16.41 -16.13 -6.95
CA PRO A 232 -16.23 -15.26 -5.79
C PRO A 232 -16.43 -15.95 -4.45
N GLY A 233 -17.10 -17.12 -4.43
CA GLY A 233 -17.26 -17.94 -3.25
C GLY A 233 -15.93 -18.44 -2.67
N ASP A 234 -14.92 -18.63 -3.53
CA ASP A 234 -13.53 -18.82 -3.11
C ASP A 234 -12.90 -17.45 -2.84
N LYS A 235 -13.08 -16.97 -1.61
CA LYS A 235 -12.67 -15.62 -1.20
C LYS A 235 -11.19 -15.34 -1.42
N ASN A 236 -10.32 -16.31 -1.13
CA ASN A 236 -8.88 -16.08 -1.21
C ASN A 236 -8.41 -16.07 -2.67
N ARG A 237 -8.97 -16.96 -3.52
CA ARG A 237 -8.71 -16.91 -4.96
C ARG A 237 -9.24 -15.64 -5.59
N ALA A 238 -10.45 -15.21 -5.23
CA ALA A 238 -11.03 -13.95 -5.72
C ALA A 238 -10.14 -12.74 -5.38
N VAL A 239 -9.70 -12.64 -4.12
CA VAL A 239 -8.76 -11.57 -3.68
C VAL A 239 -7.48 -11.58 -4.51
N ASN A 240 -6.90 -12.76 -4.75
CA ASN A 240 -5.66 -12.89 -5.53
C ASN A 240 -5.84 -12.55 -7.01
N VAL A 241 -6.96 -12.98 -7.64
CA VAL A 241 -7.28 -12.66 -9.04
C VAL A 241 -7.48 -11.15 -9.19
N GLU A 242 -8.27 -10.53 -8.30
CA GLU A 242 -8.52 -9.10 -8.31
C GLU A 242 -7.25 -8.29 -8.08
N ARG A 243 -6.42 -8.74 -7.14
CA ARG A 243 -5.13 -8.13 -6.86
C ARG A 243 -4.20 -8.24 -8.05
N GLY A 244 -4.05 -9.43 -8.63
CA GLY A 244 -3.22 -9.67 -9.81
C GLY A 244 -3.68 -8.82 -11.00
N ALA A 245 -4.99 -8.77 -11.26
CA ALA A 245 -5.55 -7.92 -12.30
C ALA A 245 -5.30 -6.43 -12.05
N SER A 246 -5.28 -5.96 -10.79
CA SER A 246 -5.10 -4.53 -10.49
C SER A 246 -3.78 -3.93 -10.96
N PHE A 247 -2.73 -4.74 -11.13
CA PHE A 247 -1.41 -4.29 -11.57
C PHE A 247 -1.36 -3.95 -13.08
N PHE A 248 -2.29 -4.46 -13.87
CA PHE A 248 -2.30 -4.30 -15.33
C PHE A 248 -3.38 -3.32 -15.82
N ARG A 249 -3.84 -2.45 -14.90
CA ARG A 249 -4.80 -1.39 -15.20
C ARG A 249 -4.09 -0.22 -15.85
N ARG A 250 -4.63 0.24 -16.99
CA ARG A 250 -4.23 1.48 -17.68
C ARG A 250 -2.75 1.55 -18.06
N ILE A 251 -2.16 0.42 -18.46
CA ILE A 251 -0.77 0.41 -18.93
C ILE A 251 -0.73 0.89 -20.38
N VAL A 252 0.10 1.89 -20.65
CA VAL A 252 0.47 2.25 -22.02
C VAL A 252 1.78 1.54 -22.37
N LEU A 253 1.80 0.84 -23.49
CA LEU A 253 3.00 0.18 -24.00
C LEU A 253 3.40 0.83 -25.33
N GLN A 254 4.53 1.53 -25.37
CA GLN A 254 5.04 2.22 -26.54
C GLN A 254 5.53 1.22 -27.62
N PRO A 255 5.65 1.65 -28.89
CA PRO A 255 6.23 0.84 -29.95
C PRO A 255 7.55 0.15 -29.53
N GLY A 256 7.62 -1.16 -29.67
CA GLY A 256 8.77 -1.99 -29.31
C GLY A 256 8.99 -2.23 -27.81
N GLU A 257 8.22 -1.57 -26.94
CA GLU A 257 8.37 -1.71 -25.48
C GLU A 257 7.94 -3.11 -25.01
N ARG A 258 8.67 -3.63 -24.01
CA ARG A 258 8.45 -4.95 -23.39
C ARG A 258 7.66 -4.82 -22.10
N LEU A 259 6.71 -5.71 -21.90
CA LEU A 259 6.01 -5.91 -20.63
C LEU A 259 6.28 -7.33 -20.12
N SER A 260 6.78 -7.42 -18.87
CA SER A 260 6.90 -8.67 -18.11
C SER A 260 5.83 -8.73 -17.04
N PHE A 261 5.11 -9.85 -16.97
CA PHE A 261 4.05 -10.05 -16.00
C PHE A 261 4.61 -10.04 -14.57
N LEU A 262 5.68 -10.80 -14.32
CA LEU A 262 6.27 -10.90 -12.98
C LEU A 262 6.96 -9.60 -12.53
N GLU A 263 7.67 -8.91 -13.44
CA GLU A 263 8.27 -7.59 -13.11
C GLU A 263 7.18 -6.57 -12.75
N THR A 264 6.03 -6.58 -13.46
CA THR A 264 4.93 -5.63 -13.22
C THR A 264 4.25 -5.85 -11.87
N ILE A 265 4.03 -7.10 -11.45
CA ILE A 265 3.42 -7.38 -10.14
C ILE A 265 4.40 -7.28 -8.97
N GLY A 266 5.72 -7.30 -9.25
CA GLY A 266 6.77 -7.21 -8.24
C GLY A 266 6.95 -8.48 -7.39
N GLY A 267 6.43 -9.62 -7.84
CA GLY A 267 6.42 -10.91 -7.13
C GLY A 267 5.08 -11.30 -6.50
N ILE A 268 4.84 -12.60 -6.37
CA ILE A 268 3.60 -13.18 -5.81
C ILE A 268 3.76 -13.36 -4.29
N THR A 269 3.71 -12.24 -3.55
CA THR A 269 4.01 -12.21 -2.11
C THR A 269 2.91 -11.54 -1.26
N LYS A 270 2.93 -11.80 0.06
CA LYS A 270 1.99 -11.16 1.00
C LYS A 270 2.18 -9.65 1.06
N GLU A 271 3.42 -9.19 0.94
CA GLU A 271 3.81 -7.78 0.91
C GLU A 271 3.19 -7.05 -0.29
N ASN A 272 3.07 -7.74 -1.42
CA ASN A 272 2.39 -7.23 -2.60
C ASN A 272 0.86 -7.39 -2.55
N GLY A 273 0.31 -7.83 -1.42
CA GLY A 273 -1.13 -7.90 -1.17
C GLY A 273 -1.80 -9.20 -1.61
N PHE A 274 -1.03 -10.23 -1.95
CA PHE A 274 -1.56 -11.56 -2.21
C PHE A 274 -1.81 -12.33 -0.90
N VAL A 275 -2.78 -13.24 -0.91
CA VAL A 275 -3.15 -14.08 0.22
C VAL A 275 -2.92 -15.57 -0.09
N GLU A 276 -2.87 -16.40 0.95
CA GLU A 276 -2.78 -17.84 0.78
C GLU A 276 -4.07 -18.41 0.20
N GLY A 277 -3.96 -19.13 -0.91
CA GLY A 277 -5.07 -19.80 -1.58
C GLY A 277 -4.63 -21.13 -2.18
N GLU A 278 -5.54 -21.82 -2.84
CA GLU A 278 -5.21 -23.04 -3.58
C GLU A 278 -4.33 -22.70 -4.79
N THR A 279 -3.18 -23.37 -4.90
CA THR A 279 -2.20 -23.24 -5.98
C THR A 279 -1.89 -24.62 -6.55
N ILE A 280 -1.31 -24.66 -7.75
CA ILE A 280 -0.81 -25.90 -8.34
C ILE A 280 0.71 -25.84 -8.38
N SER A 281 1.38 -26.71 -7.64
CA SER A 281 2.84 -26.85 -7.65
C SER A 281 3.22 -28.26 -8.08
N ALA A 282 4.09 -28.38 -9.09
CA ALA A 282 4.50 -29.66 -9.67
C ALA A 282 3.34 -30.60 -10.07
N GLY A 283 2.18 -30.05 -10.44
CA GLY A 283 0.99 -30.83 -10.81
C GLY A 283 0.16 -31.34 -9.62
N ILE A 284 0.46 -30.91 -8.40
CA ILE A 284 -0.28 -31.22 -7.18
C ILE A 284 -0.93 -29.93 -6.68
N GLU A 285 -2.22 -30.01 -6.34
CA GLU A 285 -2.93 -28.94 -5.63
C GLU A 285 -2.35 -28.79 -4.22
N THR A 286 -1.91 -27.59 -3.90
CA THR A 286 -1.34 -27.24 -2.60
C THR A 286 -1.86 -25.88 -2.16
N LYS A 287 -1.54 -25.46 -0.93
CA LYS A 287 -1.81 -24.10 -0.49
C LYS A 287 -0.54 -23.28 -0.68
N GLY A 288 -0.67 -22.12 -1.32
CA GLY A 288 0.43 -21.18 -1.53
C GLY A 288 -0.08 -19.74 -1.66
N VAL A 289 0.82 -18.79 -1.57
CA VAL A 289 0.49 -17.38 -1.79
C VAL A 289 0.17 -17.16 -3.27
N GLY A 290 -0.93 -16.45 -3.57
CA GLY A 290 -1.29 -16.08 -4.94
C GLY A 290 -2.03 -17.15 -5.75
N GLY A 291 -2.72 -18.09 -5.10
CA GLY A 291 -3.69 -18.95 -5.78
C GLY A 291 -4.69 -18.13 -6.59
N GLY A 292 -4.70 -18.31 -7.93
CA GLY A 292 -5.50 -17.52 -8.88
C GLY A 292 -4.71 -16.59 -9.80
N VAL A 293 -3.44 -16.26 -9.51
CA VAL A 293 -2.64 -15.32 -10.33
C VAL A 293 -2.44 -15.82 -11.77
N CYS A 294 -2.25 -17.13 -11.98
CA CYS A 294 -2.11 -17.72 -13.31
C CYS A 294 -3.34 -17.54 -14.21
N GLN A 295 -4.52 -17.32 -13.62
CA GLN A 295 -5.73 -17.03 -14.38
C GLN A 295 -5.68 -15.64 -15.01
N VAL A 296 -5.07 -14.67 -14.31
CA VAL A 296 -4.85 -13.32 -14.84
C VAL A 296 -3.86 -13.37 -16.01
N SER A 297 -2.72 -14.05 -15.88
CA SER A 297 -1.77 -14.22 -16.99
C SER A 297 -2.37 -14.97 -18.17
N THR A 298 -3.20 -15.99 -17.92
CA THR A 298 -3.94 -16.71 -18.97
C THR A 298 -4.93 -15.82 -19.71
N THR A 299 -5.66 -14.97 -18.98
CA THR A 299 -6.60 -14.01 -19.57
C THR A 299 -5.87 -12.99 -20.42
N MET A 300 -4.78 -12.42 -19.90
CA MET A 300 -3.95 -11.47 -20.61
C MET A 300 -3.28 -12.08 -21.84
N TYR A 301 -2.77 -13.31 -21.74
CA TYR A 301 -2.20 -14.04 -22.88
C TYR A 301 -3.20 -14.17 -24.03
N ASN A 302 -4.42 -14.60 -23.72
CA ASN A 302 -5.45 -14.77 -24.74
C ASN A 302 -5.86 -13.44 -25.39
N ALA A 303 -5.88 -12.33 -24.65
CA ALA A 303 -6.09 -10.99 -25.20
C ALA A 303 -4.89 -10.54 -26.05
N ALA A 304 -3.66 -10.70 -25.54
CA ALA A 304 -2.42 -10.28 -26.20
C ALA A 304 -2.21 -10.96 -27.55
N VAL A 305 -2.42 -12.29 -27.61
CA VAL A 305 -2.30 -13.02 -28.88
C VAL A 305 -3.36 -12.58 -29.89
N ARG A 306 -4.59 -12.35 -29.44
CA ARG A 306 -5.69 -11.88 -30.30
C ARG A 306 -5.51 -10.44 -30.75
N ALA A 307 -4.84 -9.62 -29.94
CA ALA A 307 -4.38 -8.27 -30.28
C ALA A 307 -3.12 -8.30 -31.18
N ASN A 308 -2.65 -9.48 -31.57
CA ASN A 308 -1.45 -9.71 -32.38
C ASN A 308 -0.17 -9.11 -31.78
N LEU A 309 -0.03 -9.13 -30.45
CA LEU A 309 1.22 -8.73 -29.79
C LEU A 309 2.31 -9.80 -29.97
N ASN A 310 3.57 -9.37 -29.89
CA ASN A 310 4.71 -10.27 -30.02
C ASN A 310 4.98 -10.96 -28.68
N ILE A 311 4.59 -12.23 -28.57
CA ILE A 311 4.83 -13.03 -27.36
C ILE A 311 6.27 -13.51 -27.33
N LEU A 312 7.05 -13.04 -26.35
CA LEU A 312 8.45 -13.42 -26.15
C LEU A 312 8.61 -14.61 -25.22
N SER A 313 7.76 -14.72 -24.20
CA SER A 313 7.77 -15.82 -23.25
C SER A 313 6.35 -16.22 -22.87
N ARG A 314 6.07 -17.52 -22.93
CA ARG A 314 4.83 -18.13 -22.45
C ARG A 314 5.11 -19.57 -22.03
N HIS A 315 4.52 -19.98 -20.92
CA HIS A 315 4.58 -21.36 -20.42
C HIS A 315 3.17 -21.90 -20.19
N ASN A 316 2.93 -23.18 -20.48
CA ASN A 316 1.71 -23.85 -20.01
C ASN A 316 1.87 -24.38 -18.58
N HIS A 317 0.73 -24.62 -17.95
CA HIS A 317 0.60 -25.42 -16.74
C HIS A 317 0.96 -26.87 -17.03
N SER A 318 1.44 -27.59 -16.02
CA SER A 318 1.71 -29.03 -16.15
C SER A 318 0.43 -29.85 -16.31
N LYS A 319 -0.73 -29.33 -15.87
CA LYS A 319 -2.05 -29.93 -16.02
C LYS A 319 -3.01 -28.95 -16.70
N PRO A 320 -4.06 -29.43 -17.38
CA PRO A 320 -5.15 -28.57 -17.85
C PRO A 320 -5.76 -27.76 -16.71
N VAL A 321 -6.25 -26.56 -17.03
CA VAL A 321 -6.97 -25.68 -16.10
C VAL A 321 -8.42 -25.56 -16.56
N ASP A 322 -9.33 -25.32 -15.63
CA ASP A 322 -10.78 -25.25 -15.87
C ASP A 322 -11.22 -23.95 -16.58
N TYR A 323 -10.51 -22.85 -16.34
CA TYR A 323 -10.84 -21.52 -16.86
C TYR A 323 -10.31 -21.22 -18.27
N ALA A 324 -9.63 -22.18 -18.94
CA ALA A 324 -9.13 -21.99 -20.30
C ALA A 324 -9.05 -23.32 -21.06
N ALA A 325 -9.27 -23.26 -22.38
CA ALA A 325 -9.08 -24.43 -23.24
C ALA A 325 -7.63 -24.92 -23.20
N GLU A 326 -7.44 -26.24 -23.21
CA GLU A 326 -6.12 -26.85 -23.37
C GLU A 326 -5.41 -26.27 -24.60
N GLY A 327 -4.13 -25.92 -24.46
CA GLY A 327 -3.34 -25.24 -25.48
C GLY A 327 -3.32 -23.72 -25.36
N THR A 328 -4.21 -23.10 -24.57
CA THR A 328 -4.42 -21.63 -24.53
C THR A 328 -4.09 -20.99 -23.18
N ASP A 329 -3.63 -21.76 -22.20
CA ASP A 329 -3.31 -21.28 -20.86
C ASP A 329 -1.95 -20.53 -20.82
N CYS A 330 -1.69 -19.75 -19.78
CA CYS A 330 -0.38 -19.14 -19.55
C CYS A 330 -0.05 -19.15 -18.05
N ALA A 331 0.85 -20.04 -17.64
CA ALA A 331 1.31 -20.19 -16.28
C ALA A 331 2.45 -19.22 -15.97
N VAL A 332 2.40 -18.63 -14.78
CA VAL A 332 3.49 -17.83 -14.21
C VAL A 332 3.90 -18.38 -12.84
N SER A 333 5.15 -18.21 -12.47
CA SER A 333 5.71 -18.65 -11.19
C SER A 333 6.99 -17.87 -10.93
N ASP A 334 7.10 -17.25 -9.75
CA ASP A 334 8.26 -16.48 -9.35
C ASP A 334 9.57 -17.26 -9.57
N GLY A 335 10.57 -16.56 -10.12
CA GLY A 335 11.90 -17.11 -10.39
C GLY A 335 11.99 -18.14 -11.51
N TYR A 336 10.87 -18.51 -12.17
CA TYR A 336 10.90 -19.56 -13.19
C TYR A 336 10.06 -19.28 -14.45
N LYS A 337 8.74 -19.07 -14.32
CA LYS A 337 7.83 -18.92 -15.47
C LYS A 337 7.31 -17.49 -15.55
N ASP A 338 7.67 -16.77 -16.61
CA ASP A 338 7.17 -15.43 -16.86
C ASP A 338 6.38 -15.34 -18.17
N PHE A 339 5.42 -14.42 -18.21
CA PHE A 339 4.68 -14.05 -19.41
C PHE A 339 5.20 -12.70 -19.90
N ILE A 340 5.82 -12.70 -21.08
CA ILE A 340 6.50 -11.53 -21.63
C ILE A 340 6.03 -11.30 -23.06
N PHE A 341 5.68 -10.06 -23.39
CA PHE A 341 5.34 -9.66 -24.74
C PHE A 341 5.79 -8.23 -25.05
N THR A 342 5.82 -7.86 -26.33
CA THR A 342 6.10 -6.50 -26.78
C THR A 342 5.00 -5.96 -27.69
N ASN A 343 4.91 -4.63 -27.77
CA ASN A 343 4.08 -3.94 -28.75
C ASN A 343 4.77 -3.93 -30.12
N PRO A 344 4.24 -4.64 -31.16
CA PRO A 344 4.84 -4.65 -32.49
C PRO A 344 4.43 -3.46 -33.36
N TYR A 345 3.48 -2.64 -32.91
CA TYR A 345 2.88 -1.56 -33.68
C TYR A 345 3.75 -0.30 -33.68
N GLN A 346 3.48 0.59 -34.64
CA GLN A 346 4.10 1.92 -34.70
C GLN A 346 3.39 2.93 -33.81
N THR A 347 2.19 2.60 -33.33
CA THR A 347 1.41 3.37 -32.36
C THR A 347 1.42 2.71 -30.97
N PRO A 348 1.18 3.49 -29.89
CA PRO A 348 1.04 2.94 -28.55
C PRO A 348 -0.20 2.04 -28.45
N ILE A 349 -0.13 1.05 -27.58
CA ILE A 349 -1.31 0.28 -27.14
C ILE A 349 -1.62 0.62 -25.69
N TYR A 350 -2.90 0.48 -25.32
CA TYR A 350 -3.36 0.65 -23.95
C TYR A 350 -4.00 -0.64 -23.46
N ILE A 351 -3.51 -1.15 -22.34
CA ILE A 351 -3.94 -2.40 -21.72
C ILE A 351 -4.73 -2.02 -20.47
N ASP A 352 -5.95 -2.54 -20.36
CA ASP A 352 -6.77 -2.36 -19.17
C ASP A 352 -7.39 -3.68 -18.73
N THR A 353 -7.11 -4.03 -17.48
CA THR A 353 -7.64 -5.22 -16.82
C THR A 353 -8.68 -4.85 -15.78
N LYS A 354 -9.79 -5.58 -15.79
CA LYS A 354 -10.85 -5.46 -14.78
C LYS A 354 -11.13 -6.83 -14.18
N ALA A 355 -11.34 -6.86 -12.88
CA ALA A 355 -11.92 -8.00 -12.19
C ALA A 355 -13.16 -7.48 -11.45
N ASP A 356 -14.31 -8.12 -11.65
CA ASP A 356 -15.62 -7.63 -11.18
C ASP A 356 -16.35 -8.59 -10.23
N GLY A 357 -15.60 -9.46 -9.57
CA GLY A 357 -16.13 -10.48 -8.67
C GLY A 357 -16.46 -11.80 -9.36
N HIS A 358 -16.69 -11.79 -10.67
CA HIS A 358 -17.03 -13.01 -11.43
C HIS A 358 -16.16 -13.22 -12.65
N HIS A 359 -15.70 -12.15 -13.27
CA HIS A 359 -14.90 -12.21 -14.49
C HIS A 359 -13.62 -11.42 -14.30
N VAL A 360 -12.50 -11.98 -14.76
CA VAL A 360 -11.33 -11.18 -15.07
C VAL A 360 -11.33 -10.92 -16.57
N VAL A 361 -11.23 -9.66 -16.96
CA VAL A 361 -11.30 -9.18 -18.34
C VAL A 361 -10.02 -8.41 -18.65
N CYS A 362 -9.39 -8.69 -19.78
CA CYS A 362 -8.31 -7.90 -20.34
C CYS A 362 -8.76 -7.31 -21.67
N THR A 363 -8.71 -5.99 -21.80
CA THR A 363 -8.97 -5.28 -23.06
C THR A 363 -7.71 -4.56 -23.49
N ILE A 364 -7.36 -4.73 -24.77
CA ILE A 364 -6.21 -4.09 -25.40
C ILE A 364 -6.72 -3.18 -26.50
N PHE A 365 -6.43 -1.89 -26.37
CA PHE A 365 -6.77 -0.84 -27.32
C PHE A 365 -5.53 -0.45 -28.13
N GLY A 366 -5.75 0.07 -29.33
CA GLY A 366 -4.69 0.55 -30.22
C GLY A 366 -5.25 1.20 -31.47
N HIS A 367 -4.42 1.33 -32.50
CA HIS A 367 -4.82 1.89 -33.78
C HIS A 367 -5.34 0.81 -34.74
N GLY A 368 -6.61 0.92 -35.14
CA GLY A 368 -7.28 -0.13 -35.91
C GLY A 368 -6.71 -0.37 -37.29
N ALA A 369 -6.13 0.67 -37.92
CA ALA A 369 -5.53 0.55 -39.25
C ALA A 369 -4.32 -0.39 -39.28
N GLU A 370 -3.61 -0.57 -38.14
CA GLU A 370 -2.48 -1.49 -38.04
C GLU A 370 -2.91 -2.96 -37.86
N LYS A 371 -4.19 -3.20 -37.53
CA LYS A 371 -4.77 -4.53 -37.37
C LYS A 371 -6.12 -4.67 -38.10
N PRO A 372 -6.13 -4.66 -39.45
CA PRO A 372 -7.35 -4.76 -40.26
C PRO A 372 -7.89 -6.20 -40.35
N TYR A 373 -7.72 -7.01 -39.30
CA TYR A 373 -8.10 -8.42 -39.22
C TYR A 373 -8.37 -8.84 -37.77
N VAL A 374 -9.12 -9.93 -37.61
CA VAL A 374 -9.35 -10.60 -36.33
C VAL A 374 -8.43 -11.81 -36.23
N ILE A 375 -8.01 -12.18 -35.02
CA ILE A 375 -7.27 -13.41 -34.77
C ILE A 375 -8.12 -14.26 -33.83
N ASP A 376 -8.36 -15.50 -34.23
CA ASP A 376 -8.83 -16.55 -33.33
C ASP A 376 -7.66 -17.44 -32.89
N LEU A 377 -7.79 -18.01 -31.70
CA LEU A 377 -6.82 -18.95 -31.16
C LEU A 377 -7.39 -20.36 -31.21
N LEU A 378 -6.81 -21.21 -32.04
CA LEU A 378 -7.30 -22.56 -32.30
C LEU A 378 -6.32 -23.61 -31.76
N PRO A 379 -6.59 -24.21 -30.59
CA PRO A 379 -5.81 -25.34 -30.09
C PRO A 379 -6.18 -26.64 -30.82
N GLU A 380 -5.16 -27.39 -31.25
CA GLU A 380 -5.29 -28.70 -31.87
C GLU A 380 -4.53 -29.74 -31.04
N ARG A 381 -5.24 -30.76 -30.54
CA ARG A 381 -4.63 -31.90 -29.84
C ARG A 381 -3.91 -32.77 -30.85
N ILE A 382 -2.59 -32.86 -30.73
CA ILE A 382 -1.77 -33.65 -31.65
C ILE A 382 -1.66 -35.11 -31.18
N ARG A 383 -1.52 -35.32 -29.87
CA ARG A 383 -1.47 -36.67 -29.28
C ARG A 383 -1.82 -36.67 -27.81
N THR A 384 -2.28 -37.83 -27.35
CA THR A 384 -2.37 -38.20 -25.94
C THR A 384 -1.02 -38.77 -25.48
N ILE A 385 -0.63 -38.48 -24.24
CA ILE A 385 0.58 -38.99 -23.63
C ILE A 385 0.12 -39.98 -22.55
N PRO A 386 0.27 -41.30 -22.75
CA PRO A 386 -0.26 -42.28 -21.82
C PRO A 386 0.44 -42.19 -20.46
N ALA A 387 -0.35 -42.26 -19.39
CA ALA A 387 0.12 -42.46 -18.03
C ALA A 387 0.42 -43.94 -17.75
N GLY A 388 1.43 -44.17 -16.93
CA GLY A 388 1.78 -45.49 -16.41
C GLY A 388 0.92 -45.92 -15.22
N GLU A 389 1.14 -47.15 -14.77
CA GLU A 389 0.55 -47.71 -13.56
C GLU A 389 1.64 -48.32 -12.68
N ASN A 390 1.63 -47.93 -11.41
CA ASN A 390 2.55 -48.44 -10.40
C ASN A 390 1.75 -49.25 -9.37
N TRP A 391 2.00 -50.56 -9.35
CA TRP A 391 1.33 -51.52 -8.48
C TRP A 391 2.25 -51.94 -7.32
N GLN A 392 1.73 -51.90 -6.09
CA GLN A 392 2.44 -52.36 -4.89
C GLN A 392 1.52 -53.25 -4.04
N ASN A 393 2.04 -54.36 -3.53
CA ASN A 393 1.30 -55.25 -2.64
C ASN A 393 1.31 -54.71 -1.19
N THR A 394 0.21 -54.87 -0.44
CA THR A 394 0.10 -54.52 1.00
C THR A 394 -0.56 -55.61 1.82
N PRO A 395 -0.07 -55.88 3.04
CA PRO A 395 -0.81 -56.64 4.05
C PRO A 395 -1.94 -55.82 4.70
N GLU A 396 -2.01 -54.50 4.49
CA GLU A 396 -3.05 -53.62 5.06
C GLU A 396 -4.45 -53.81 4.46
N LEU A 397 -4.55 -54.54 3.35
CA LEU A 397 -5.80 -54.77 2.61
C LEU A 397 -6.02 -56.27 2.42
N LYS A 398 -7.30 -56.68 2.39
CA LYS A 398 -7.64 -58.09 2.16
C LYS A 398 -7.29 -58.52 0.75
N LYS A 399 -7.04 -59.81 0.57
CA LYS A 399 -6.71 -60.41 -0.72
C LYS A 399 -7.78 -60.08 -1.76
N GLY A 400 -7.36 -59.43 -2.83
CA GLY A 400 -8.24 -58.99 -3.92
C GLY A 400 -8.80 -57.57 -3.76
N GLU A 401 -8.68 -56.94 -2.58
CA GLU A 401 -8.97 -55.52 -2.44
C GLU A 401 -7.90 -54.68 -3.13
N VAL A 402 -8.34 -53.62 -3.81
CA VAL A 402 -7.46 -52.64 -4.46
C VAL A 402 -7.78 -51.26 -3.94
N LYS A 403 -6.76 -50.56 -3.43
CA LYS A 403 -6.85 -49.15 -3.06
C LYS A 403 -6.14 -48.30 -4.10
N VAL A 404 -6.88 -47.39 -4.72
CA VAL A 404 -6.32 -46.36 -5.61
C VAL A 404 -5.72 -45.26 -4.74
N VAL A 405 -4.39 -45.19 -4.70
CA VAL A 405 -3.66 -44.13 -3.97
C VAL A 405 -3.55 -42.86 -4.81
N GLN A 406 -3.38 -43.03 -6.12
CA GLN A 406 -3.34 -41.93 -7.08
C GLN A 406 -4.06 -42.35 -8.34
N LYS A 407 -5.01 -41.54 -8.79
CA LYS A 407 -5.74 -41.80 -10.03
C LYS A 407 -4.82 -41.58 -11.23
N ARG A 408 -4.83 -42.53 -12.16
CA ARG A 408 -4.16 -42.43 -13.46
C ARG A 408 -4.85 -41.37 -14.34
N GLU A 409 -4.08 -40.43 -14.87
CA GLU A 409 -4.57 -39.40 -15.81
C GLU A 409 -3.61 -39.26 -16.98
N ASP A 410 -4.07 -39.52 -18.20
CA ASP A 410 -3.24 -39.33 -19.39
C ASP A 410 -2.95 -37.84 -19.62
N GLY A 411 -1.73 -37.55 -20.08
CA GLY A 411 -1.32 -36.23 -20.52
C GLY A 411 -1.70 -35.97 -21.97
N SER A 412 -1.33 -34.80 -22.49
CA SER A 412 -1.65 -34.41 -23.86
C SER A 412 -0.64 -33.41 -24.42
N PHE A 413 -0.52 -33.39 -25.75
CA PHE A 413 0.32 -32.43 -26.47
C PHE A 413 -0.50 -31.68 -27.51
N TYR A 414 -0.41 -30.35 -27.49
CA TYR A 414 -1.15 -29.44 -28.36
C TYR A 414 -0.23 -28.57 -29.19
N LYS A 415 -0.67 -28.28 -30.41
CA LYS A 415 -0.24 -27.10 -31.18
C LYS A 415 -1.41 -26.13 -31.20
N THR A 416 -1.16 -24.87 -30.90
CA THR A 416 -2.17 -23.82 -30.93
C THR A 416 -1.82 -22.84 -32.03
N TYR A 417 -2.78 -22.50 -32.89
CA TYR A 417 -2.58 -21.64 -34.04
C TYR A 417 -3.30 -20.30 -33.89
N LYS A 418 -2.66 -19.24 -34.38
CA LYS A 418 -3.33 -17.97 -34.68
C LYS A 418 -4.00 -18.09 -36.05
N VAL A 419 -5.31 -17.94 -36.08
CA VAL A 419 -6.10 -17.96 -37.31
C VAL A 419 -6.54 -16.54 -37.62
N TYR A 420 -5.92 -15.94 -38.64
CA TYR A 420 -6.21 -14.58 -39.08
C TYR A 420 -7.44 -14.59 -39.98
N LYS A 421 -8.40 -13.71 -39.69
CA LYS A 421 -9.67 -13.60 -40.40
C LYS A 421 -9.94 -12.17 -40.87
N GLN A 422 -10.42 -12.05 -42.09
CA GLN A 422 -11.03 -10.82 -42.63
C GLN A 422 -12.46 -11.15 -43.03
N GLY A 423 -13.42 -10.56 -42.32
CA GLY A 423 -14.81 -11.02 -42.36
C GLY A 423 -14.91 -12.50 -41.96
N ASN A 424 -15.60 -13.30 -42.76
CA ASN A 424 -15.79 -14.74 -42.51
C ASN A 424 -14.70 -15.64 -43.12
N ARG A 425 -13.65 -15.06 -43.72
CA ARG A 425 -12.60 -15.81 -44.42
C ARG A 425 -11.32 -15.90 -43.60
N GLU A 426 -10.80 -17.10 -43.43
CA GLU A 426 -9.42 -17.34 -42.97
C GLU A 426 -8.44 -16.89 -44.07
N ILE A 427 -7.54 -15.97 -43.73
CA ILE A 427 -6.55 -15.41 -44.66
C ILE A 427 -5.14 -15.94 -44.40
N LYS A 428 -4.85 -16.35 -43.16
CA LYS A 428 -3.54 -16.86 -42.75
C LYS A 428 -3.69 -17.68 -41.48
N ARG A 429 -2.87 -18.71 -41.34
CA ARG A 429 -2.68 -19.45 -40.10
C ARG A 429 -1.20 -19.53 -39.78
N GLU A 430 -0.85 -19.35 -38.52
CA GLU A 430 0.53 -19.61 -38.05
C GLU A 430 0.53 -20.20 -36.64
N LEU A 431 1.59 -20.95 -36.33
CA LEU A 431 1.74 -21.56 -35.01
C LEU A 431 1.96 -20.47 -33.97
N ALA A 432 1.11 -20.43 -32.95
CA ALA A 432 1.23 -19.53 -31.81
C ALA A 432 2.17 -20.13 -30.76
N ASN A 433 1.89 -21.38 -30.36
CA ASN A 433 2.61 -22.06 -29.30
C ASN A 433 2.38 -23.58 -29.36
N THR A 434 3.18 -24.29 -28.57
CA THR A 434 2.92 -25.69 -28.21
C THR A 434 2.64 -25.79 -26.71
N SER A 435 1.86 -26.78 -26.30
CA SER A 435 1.60 -27.07 -24.88
C SER A 435 1.73 -28.56 -24.61
N ARG A 436 2.37 -28.90 -23.51
CA ARG A 436 2.50 -30.29 -23.04
C ARG A 436 1.96 -30.41 -21.63
N TYR A 437 0.89 -31.17 -21.46
CA TYR A 437 0.35 -31.53 -20.17
C TYR A 437 0.89 -32.90 -19.75
N THR A 438 1.42 -32.96 -18.53
CA THR A 438 2.13 -34.12 -18.00
C THR A 438 1.14 -35.18 -17.55
N PRO A 439 1.31 -36.46 -17.96
CA PRO A 439 0.52 -37.56 -17.42
C PRO A 439 0.76 -37.73 -15.91
N VAL A 440 -0.26 -38.22 -15.21
CA VAL A 440 -0.18 -38.62 -13.80
C VAL A 440 -0.29 -40.14 -13.75
N ASP A 441 0.80 -40.80 -13.38
CA ASP A 441 0.80 -42.26 -13.24
C ASP A 441 -0.13 -42.70 -12.11
N GLY A 442 -0.88 -43.77 -12.35
CA GLY A 442 -1.71 -44.37 -11.32
C GLY A 442 -0.86 -45.07 -10.27
N LYS A 443 -1.25 -44.95 -8.99
CA LYS A 443 -0.64 -45.72 -7.89
C LYS A 443 -1.71 -46.58 -7.24
N TYR A 444 -1.46 -47.88 -7.22
CA TYR A 444 -2.42 -48.88 -6.79
C TYR A 444 -1.80 -49.79 -5.73
N LEU A 445 -2.53 -49.96 -4.64
CA LEU A 445 -2.19 -50.89 -3.58
C LEU A 445 -3.08 -52.12 -3.70
N LYS A 446 -2.49 -53.31 -3.82
CA LYS A 446 -3.21 -54.58 -3.91
C LYS A 446 -3.08 -55.36 -2.61
N GLY A 447 -4.20 -55.73 -2.01
CA GLY A 447 -4.25 -56.48 -0.77
C GLY A 447 -3.77 -57.92 -0.93
N ILE A 448 -2.97 -58.35 0.04
CA ILE A 448 -2.44 -59.71 0.14
C ILE A 448 -2.71 -60.36 1.50
N SER A 449 -3.44 -59.70 2.41
CA SER A 449 -3.85 -60.33 3.68
C SER A 449 -4.98 -61.32 3.43
N ASP A 450 -4.82 -62.55 3.90
CA ASP A 450 -5.84 -63.58 3.83
C ASP A 450 -7.06 -63.29 4.73
#